data_AF-M3CCG5-F1
#
_entry.id   AF-M3CCG5-F1
#
_cell.length_a   1.000
_cell.length_b   1.000
_cell.length_c   1.000
_cell.angle_alpha   90.00
_cell.angle_beta   90.00
_cell.angle_gamma   90.00
#
_symmetry.space_group_name_H-M   'P 1'
#
loop_
_entity.id
_entity.type
_entity.pdbx_description
1 polymer ?
#
loop_
_entity_poly.entity_id
_entity_poly.type
_entity_poly.pdbx_seq_one_letter_code
_entity_poly.pdbx_strand_id
1 'polypeptide(L)'
;MSKTLTPTEQNRTDQGSMTKRKTRSSTKADQKTVENENDPIAATQEQDSPMKAPITQTQAEEQHQQHKQDPPTIHHFTLPFKDDKEITCERRVPTTSDGSNNRTNHAPHTLIFTHGAGGGITAPSTSDFATGFSSFAPIVCYQGTMNLTNRIKYFHIVIENEKKHTQTTTTSEVVLGGRSMGARAAVLTALERREKMSEKEKNGALVLVSYPLMAGTKGEKREEERREKILKDLDEGMDVLFIVGDADAQCPMEMLEEMRGVMRARSWVCVVEGADHGMGMKPNKAAEDMRRKTGEVAARWLEERHDEARDSTMSWDGESGEIVYSGWQRTCSGEQPKGKKQKL
;
A
#
# COMPACT_ATOMS: atom_id res chain seq x y z
N MET A 1 -17.78 -67.11 -29.41
CA MET A 1 -19.01 -66.32 -29.28
C MET A 1 -18.62 -64.91 -28.90
N SER A 2 -18.64 -64.01 -29.89
CA SER A 2 -18.36 -62.58 -29.77
C SER A 2 -19.43 -61.87 -28.96
N LYS A 3 -19.06 -60.76 -28.29
CA LYS A 3 -19.86 -59.53 -28.26
C LYS A 3 -19.05 -58.35 -27.73
N THR A 4 -18.72 -57.50 -28.68
CA THR A 4 -18.23 -56.12 -28.57
C THR A 4 -19.35 -55.23 -28.07
N LEU A 5 -19.06 -54.28 -27.17
CA LEU A 5 -19.98 -53.20 -26.78
C LEU A 5 -19.41 -51.87 -27.30
N THR A 6 -20.21 -51.21 -28.13
CA THR A 6 -20.05 -49.85 -28.67
C THR A 6 -20.60 -48.81 -27.68
N PRO A 7 -20.08 -47.57 -27.66
CA PRO A 7 -20.80 -46.42 -27.13
C PRO A 7 -21.47 -45.60 -28.24
N THR A 8 -22.68 -45.15 -27.93
CA THR A 8 -23.63 -44.42 -28.76
C THR A 8 -23.33 -42.91 -28.79
N GLU A 9 -23.31 -42.33 -29.99
CA GLU A 9 -23.48 -40.89 -30.25
C GLU A 9 -24.94 -40.46 -30.07
N GLN A 10 -25.17 -39.23 -29.59
CA GLN A 10 -25.95 -38.16 -30.26
C GLN A 10 -26.48 -37.11 -29.27
N ASN A 11 -26.07 -35.84 -29.47
CA ASN A 11 -26.91 -34.69 -29.84
C ASN A 11 -26.18 -33.36 -29.53
N ARG A 12 -25.84 -32.58 -30.55
CA ARG A 12 -26.62 -31.46 -31.16
C ARG A 12 -26.66 -30.20 -30.28
N THR A 13 -25.81 -29.23 -30.64
CA THR A 13 -26.15 -27.91 -31.23
C THR A 13 -26.58 -26.85 -30.21
N ASP A 14 -25.75 -25.83 -30.00
CA ASP A 14 -26.14 -24.47 -30.37
C ASP A 14 -24.92 -23.53 -30.48
N GLN A 15 -24.71 -22.99 -31.68
CA GLN A 15 -23.74 -21.92 -31.95
C GLN A 15 -24.45 -20.57 -31.82
N GLY A 16 -24.18 -19.88 -30.71
CA GLY A 16 -24.64 -18.52 -30.46
C GLY A 16 -23.78 -17.46 -31.17
N SER A 17 -24.31 -17.01 -32.31
CA SER A 17 -24.12 -15.73 -33.01
C SER A 17 -23.23 -14.64 -32.37
N MET A 18 -22.20 -14.26 -33.12
CA MET A 18 -21.46 -13.00 -32.96
C MET A 18 -22.33 -11.81 -33.35
N THR A 19 -22.54 -10.86 -32.43
CA THR A 19 -23.01 -9.51 -32.78
C THR A 19 -21.94 -8.46 -32.49
N LYS A 20 -21.41 -7.92 -33.58
CA LYS A 20 -20.51 -6.76 -33.63
C LYS A 20 -21.23 -5.52 -33.08
N ARG A 21 -20.73 -4.93 -31.98
CA ARG A 21 -21.19 -3.61 -31.52
C ARG A 21 -20.41 -2.52 -32.23
N LYS A 22 -21.11 -1.78 -33.10
CA LYS A 22 -20.65 -0.56 -33.77
C LYS A 22 -20.47 0.56 -32.76
N THR A 23 -19.30 1.18 -32.82
CA THR A 23 -19.00 2.52 -32.31
C THR A 23 -19.83 3.57 -33.04
N ARG A 24 -20.43 4.51 -32.29
CA ARG A 24 -20.96 5.76 -32.86
C ARG A 24 -20.49 6.93 -32.00
N SER A 25 -19.67 7.76 -32.64
CA SER A 25 -19.27 9.10 -32.24
C SER A 25 -20.44 10.08 -32.39
N SER A 26 -20.55 11.05 -31.50
CA SER A 26 -21.14 12.35 -31.79
C SER A 26 -20.42 13.44 -30.99
N THR A 27 -19.66 14.24 -31.71
CA THR A 27 -19.08 15.53 -31.31
C THR A 27 -19.99 16.69 -31.73
N LYS A 28 -19.78 17.82 -31.04
CA LYS A 28 -20.14 19.23 -31.33
C LYS A 28 -21.56 19.68 -30.97
N ALA A 29 -21.81 20.94 -30.62
CA ALA A 29 -21.06 22.09 -30.09
C ALA A 29 -22.07 23.27 -30.06
N ASP A 30 -21.65 24.40 -29.47
CA ASP A 30 -22.18 25.77 -29.63
C ASP A 30 -23.41 26.14 -28.78
N GLN A 31 -23.57 27.35 -28.22
CA GLN A 31 -22.76 28.57 -28.05
C GLN A 31 -23.59 29.56 -27.20
N LYS A 32 -22.92 30.44 -26.41
CA LYS A 32 -23.23 31.87 -26.05
C LYS A 32 -24.65 32.26 -25.55
N THR A 33 -24.87 33.21 -24.63
CA THR A 33 -24.39 34.61 -24.50
C THR A 33 -24.85 35.13 -23.11
N VAL A 34 -23.98 35.70 -22.27
CA VAL A 34 -23.86 37.12 -21.84
C VAL A 34 -25.16 37.78 -21.33
N GLU A 35 -25.15 38.23 -20.07
CA GLU A 35 -25.52 39.60 -19.69
C GLU A 35 -25.00 39.96 -18.27
N ASN A 36 -24.30 41.10 -18.21
CA ASN A 36 -23.83 41.86 -17.05
C ASN A 36 -24.98 42.73 -16.52
N GLU A 37 -25.09 42.95 -15.21
CA GLU A 37 -25.47 44.26 -14.66
C GLU A 37 -24.80 44.50 -13.29
N ASN A 38 -24.45 45.77 -13.09
CA ASN A 38 -23.61 46.35 -12.04
C ASN A 38 -24.39 46.66 -10.73
N ASP A 39 -23.70 46.52 -9.59
CA ASP A 39 -23.52 47.44 -8.43
C ASP A 39 -24.63 48.43 -7.99
N PRO A 40 -24.78 48.74 -6.67
CA PRO A 40 -23.71 49.42 -5.91
C PRO A 40 -23.57 49.18 -4.39
N ILE A 41 -22.30 49.28 -3.95
CA ILE A 41 -21.72 50.09 -2.84
C ILE A 41 -22.63 50.47 -1.65
N ALA A 42 -22.21 50.04 -0.44
CA ALA A 42 -22.24 50.89 0.75
C ALA A 42 -21.13 50.50 1.74
N ALA A 43 -20.32 51.49 2.11
CA ALA A 43 -19.21 51.41 3.04
C ALA A 43 -19.66 51.54 4.50
N THR A 44 -18.94 50.95 5.45
CA THR A 44 -18.58 51.64 6.70
C THR A 44 -17.33 51.02 7.34
N GLN A 45 -16.36 51.88 7.63
CA GLN A 45 -15.23 51.64 8.52
C GLN A 45 -15.71 51.76 9.97
N GLU A 46 -15.11 51.02 10.90
CA GLU A 46 -14.72 51.59 12.19
C GLU A 46 -13.61 50.75 12.85
N GLN A 47 -12.63 51.49 13.36
CA GLN A 47 -11.46 51.04 14.10
C GLN A 47 -11.87 50.69 15.53
N ASP A 48 -11.23 49.69 16.15
CA ASP A 48 -10.54 49.93 17.42
C ASP A 48 -9.65 48.75 17.83
N SER A 49 -8.43 49.07 18.24
CA SER A 49 -7.52 48.20 18.99
C SER A 49 -7.58 48.60 20.47
N PRO A 50 -7.31 47.67 21.40
CA PRO A 50 -6.12 47.92 22.22
C PRO A 50 -5.26 46.68 22.56
N MET A 51 -4.08 47.03 23.07
CA MET A 51 -2.84 46.29 23.33
C MET A 51 -2.89 45.07 24.27
N LYS A 52 -2.02 44.08 23.97
CA LYS A 52 -1.08 43.25 24.78
C LYS A 52 -1.42 42.98 26.27
N ALA A 53 -1.27 41.76 26.80
CA ALA A 53 0.01 41.05 27.00
C ALA A 53 -0.21 39.54 27.40
N PRO A 54 0.83 38.70 27.60
CA PRO A 54 0.93 37.36 27.01
C PRO A 54 0.65 36.21 27.99
N ILE A 55 0.12 35.09 27.48
CA ILE A 55 0.09 33.81 28.19
C ILE A 55 1.00 32.84 27.46
N THR A 56 2.08 32.49 28.15
CA THR A 56 3.09 31.50 27.81
C THR A 56 2.45 30.12 27.65
N GLN A 57 2.45 29.58 26.43
CA GLN A 57 2.32 28.14 26.20
C GLN A 57 3.50 27.68 25.36
N THR A 58 4.42 27.03 26.05
CA THR A 58 5.53 26.27 25.47
C THR A 58 4.93 25.08 24.72
N GLN A 59 4.84 25.19 23.41
CA GLN A 59 4.68 24.03 22.53
C GLN A 59 5.99 23.88 21.76
N ALA A 60 6.59 22.70 21.91
CA ALA A 60 7.76 22.29 21.18
C ALA A 60 7.40 22.24 19.69
N GLU A 61 7.86 23.24 18.94
CA GLU A 61 7.93 23.21 17.49
C GLU A 61 8.96 22.16 17.10
N GLU A 62 8.49 20.95 16.74
CA GLU A 62 9.28 20.05 15.92
C GLU A 62 9.45 20.69 14.54
N GLN A 63 10.55 21.41 14.37
CA GLN A 63 10.98 21.96 13.10
C GLN A 63 11.23 20.82 12.13
N HIS A 64 10.29 20.62 11.20
CA HIS A 64 10.46 19.74 10.04
C HIS A 64 11.45 20.39 9.07
N GLN A 65 12.75 20.27 9.36
CA GLN A 65 13.78 20.54 8.37
C GLN A 65 13.65 19.49 7.27
N GLN A 66 13.19 19.91 6.10
CA GLN A 66 13.33 19.16 4.85
C GLN A 66 14.83 18.99 4.58
N HIS A 67 15.41 17.92 5.13
CA HIS A 67 16.76 17.50 4.80
C HIS A 67 16.77 17.16 3.31
N LYS A 68 17.49 17.94 2.51
CA LYS A 68 17.71 17.69 1.09
C LYS A 68 18.58 16.43 0.98
N GLN A 69 17.96 15.26 0.99
CA GLN A 69 18.66 13.97 0.94
C GLN A 69 19.17 13.72 -0.48
N ASP A 70 20.38 13.17 -0.58
CA ASP A 70 20.93 12.72 -1.85
C ASP A 70 20.05 11.64 -2.46
N PRO A 71 19.91 11.59 -3.80
CA PRO A 71 19.09 10.59 -4.45
C PRO A 71 19.57 9.18 -4.10
N PRO A 72 18.66 8.21 -3.88
CA PRO A 72 19.03 6.85 -3.49
C PRO A 72 19.87 6.18 -4.58
N THR A 73 20.80 5.30 -4.18
CA THR A 73 21.56 4.51 -5.14
C THR A 73 20.68 3.37 -5.65
N ILE A 74 20.58 3.24 -6.98
CA ILE A 74 19.71 2.25 -7.64
C ILE A 74 20.56 1.19 -8.35
N HIS A 75 20.32 -0.08 -8.04
CA HIS A 75 20.97 -1.23 -8.67
C HIS A 75 19.95 -2.13 -9.34
N HIS A 76 20.12 -2.38 -10.65
CA HIS A 76 19.28 -3.30 -11.40
C HIS A 76 19.97 -4.66 -11.54
N PHE A 77 19.22 -5.74 -11.40
CA PHE A 77 19.73 -7.10 -11.56
C PHE A 77 18.62 -8.05 -11.99
N THR A 78 19.00 -9.24 -12.47
CA THR A 78 18.05 -10.29 -12.84
C THR A 78 18.32 -11.56 -12.05
N LEU A 79 17.24 -12.30 -11.75
CA LEU A 79 17.31 -13.60 -11.09
C LEU A 79 16.71 -14.68 -11.99
N PRO A 80 17.31 -15.87 -12.08
CA PRO A 80 16.81 -16.94 -12.94
C PRO A 80 15.47 -17.48 -12.42
N PHE A 81 14.56 -17.78 -13.35
CA PHE A 81 13.30 -18.49 -13.13
C PHE A 81 13.02 -19.43 -14.29
N LYS A 82 12.67 -20.69 -14.04
CA LYS A 82 12.25 -21.75 -14.99
C LYS A 82 12.20 -21.39 -16.50
N ASP A 83 12.77 -22.28 -17.32
CA ASP A 83 12.68 -22.24 -18.79
C ASP A 83 13.25 -20.92 -19.37
N ASP A 84 14.49 -20.58 -18.97
CA ASP A 84 15.23 -19.39 -19.39
C ASP A 84 14.52 -18.05 -19.14
N LYS A 85 13.55 -18.02 -18.22
CA LYS A 85 12.91 -16.77 -17.80
C LYS A 85 13.75 -16.11 -16.72
N GLU A 86 13.61 -14.80 -16.60
CA GLU A 86 14.30 -14.03 -15.60
C GLU A 86 13.32 -13.13 -14.85
N ILE A 87 13.64 -12.85 -13.59
CA ILE A 87 12.94 -11.93 -12.73
C ILE A 87 13.75 -10.64 -12.69
N THR A 88 13.25 -9.59 -13.33
CA THR A 88 13.85 -8.25 -13.25
C THR A 88 13.64 -7.68 -11.85
N CYS A 89 14.73 -7.26 -11.22
CA CYS A 89 14.74 -6.68 -9.89
C CYS A 89 15.44 -5.32 -9.91
N GLU A 90 15.02 -4.44 -8.99
CA GLU A 90 15.59 -3.14 -8.73
C GLU A 90 15.78 -3.01 -7.23
N ARG A 91 17.01 -2.77 -6.79
CA ARG A 91 17.32 -2.45 -5.39
C ARG A 91 17.59 -0.97 -5.27
N ARG A 92 17.03 -0.36 -4.23
CA ARG A 92 17.36 1.01 -3.81
C ARG A 92 17.89 0.99 -2.41
N VAL A 93 19.00 1.70 -2.18
CA VAL A 93 19.61 1.86 -0.87
C VAL A 93 19.73 3.36 -0.56
N PRO A 94 19.52 3.76 0.71
CA PRO A 94 19.74 5.14 1.13
C PRO A 94 21.17 5.58 0.83
N THR A 95 21.33 6.76 0.23
CA THR A 95 22.66 7.35 0.01
C THR A 95 23.12 7.96 1.33
N THR A 96 24.21 7.43 1.90
CA THR A 96 24.84 8.03 3.07
C THR A 96 25.83 9.09 2.57
N SER A 97 25.57 10.35 2.92
CA SER A 97 26.40 11.51 2.56
C SER A 97 27.75 11.52 3.27
N ASP A 98 27.92 10.69 4.31
CA ASP A 98 29.23 10.38 4.86
C ASP A 98 29.78 9.16 4.13
N GLY A 99 30.83 9.33 3.31
CA GLY A 99 31.64 8.25 2.71
C GLY A 99 32.31 7.30 3.74
N SER A 100 31.85 7.34 4.98
CA SER A 100 31.98 6.31 6.00
C SER A 100 31.11 5.12 5.62
N ASN A 101 31.73 4.07 5.09
CA ASN A 101 31.20 2.70 4.98
C ASN A 101 30.77 2.08 6.36
N ASN A 102 30.53 2.90 7.38
CA ASN A 102 30.40 2.51 8.78
C ASN A 102 29.00 2.74 9.37
N ARG A 103 27.95 2.86 8.54
CA ARG A 103 26.61 2.38 8.92
C ARG A 103 26.53 0.86 8.70
N THR A 104 27.44 0.13 9.33
CA THR A 104 27.35 -1.32 9.51
C THR A 104 26.44 -1.70 10.69
N ASN A 105 25.81 -0.73 11.36
CA ASN A 105 24.85 -0.97 12.42
C ASN A 105 23.53 -0.23 12.14
N HIS A 106 22.49 -1.00 11.83
CA HIS A 106 21.06 -0.61 11.83
C HIS A 106 20.45 0.04 10.57
N ALA A 107 20.56 -0.58 9.40
CA ALA A 107 19.36 -0.68 8.56
C ALA A 107 18.79 -2.07 8.81
N PRO A 108 17.96 -2.27 9.85
CA PRO A 108 17.68 -3.61 10.35
C PRO A 108 16.89 -4.47 9.35
N HIS A 109 16.22 -3.85 8.38
CA HIS A 109 15.28 -4.53 7.50
C HIS A 109 15.35 -4.04 6.04
N THR A 110 15.52 -4.99 5.10
CA THR A 110 15.28 -4.76 3.67
C THR A 110 13.86 -5.15 3.32
N LEU A 111 13.06 -4.22 2.81
CA LEU A 111 11.72 -4.51 2.31
C LEU A 111 11.81 -5.19 0.94
N ILE A 112 11.24 -6.38 0.79
CA ILE A 112 11.03 -6.99 -0.54
C ILE A 112 9.61 -6.65 -1.00
N PHE A 113 9.49 -5.96 -2.13
CA PHE A 113 8.24 -5.37 -2.59
C PHE A 113 7.90 -5.76 -4.03
N THR A 114 6.62 -5.89 -4.35
CA THR A 114 6.18 -6.03 -5.75
C THR A 114 4.93 -5.21 -6.07
N HIS A 115 4.85 -4.77 -7.32
CA HIS A 115 3.77 -3.96 -7.85
C HIS A 115 2.42 -4.73 -7.93
N GLY A 116 1.35 -3.99 -8.22
CA GLY A 116 0.01 -4.54 -8.45
C GLY A 116 -0.22 -5.12 -9.84
N ALA A 117 -1.46 -5.54 -10.10
CA ALA A 117 -1.90 -6.05 -11.40
C ALA A 117 -1.72 -5.00 -12.51
N GLY A 118 -1.23 -5.42 -13.68
CA GLY A 118 -1.10 -4.58 -14.88
C GLY A 118 -0.02 -3.51 -14.84
N GLY A 119 0.66 -3.32 -13.70
CA GLY A 119 1.81 -2.42 -13.57
C GLY A 119 3.16 -3.12 -13.74
N GLY A 120 4.22 -2.39 -13.42
CA GLY A 120 5.58 -2.89 -13.29
C GLY A 120 6.32 -2.13 -12.20
N ILE A 121 7.57 -2.48 -11.95
CA ILE A 121 8.40 -1.78 -10.95
C ILE A 121 8.65 -0.30 -11.31
N THR A 122 8.56 0.04 -12.60
CA THR A 122 8.66 1.42 -13.11
C THR A 122 7.33 2.18 -13.11
N ALA A 123 6.21 1.54 -12.73
CA ALA A 123 4.95 2.23 -12.63
C ALA A 123 5.03 3.27 -11.50
N PRO A 124 4.53 4.50 -11.69
CA PRO A 124 4.67 5.57 -10.70
C PRO A 124 4.22 5.17 -9.28
N SER A 125 3.14 4.40 -9.15
CA SER A 125 2.66 3.87 -7.85
C SER A 125 3.67 3.00 -7.09
N THR A 126 4.57 2.33 -7.80
CA THR A 126 5.61 1.49 -7.20
C THR A 126 6.93 2.22 -7.11
N SER A 127 7.34 2.93 -8.17
CA SER A 127 8.63 3.62 -8.20
C SER A 127 8.69 4.78 -7.22
N ASP A 128 7.62 5.58 -7.06
CA ASP A 128 7.62 6.71 -6.13
C ASP A 128 7.56 6.25 -4.68
N PHE A 129 6.77 5.20 -4.38
CA PHE A 129 6.79 4.53 -3.09
C PHE A 129 8.20 4.01 -2.76
N ALA A 130 8.84 3.32 -3.70
CA ALA A 130 10.19 2.84 -3.51
C ALA A 130 11.20 3.97 -3.32
N THR A 131 11.03 5.12 -3.99
CA THR A 131 11.86 6.31 -3.79
C THR A 131 11.77 6.78 -2.34
N GLY A 132 10.56 7.06 -1.85
CA GLY A 132 10.37 7.57 -0.49
C GLY A 132 10.76 6.55 0.59
N PHE A 133 10.53 5.26 0.35
CA PHE A 133 11.01 4.22 1.26
C PHE A 133 12.55 4.21 1.32
N SER A 134 13.21 4.27 0.16
CA SER A 134 14.67 4.24 0.04
C SER A 134 15.41 5.44 0.59
N SER A 135 14.70 6.50 0.97
CA SER A 135 15.23 7.62 1.74
C SER A 135 15.63 7.24 3.17
N PHE A 136 15.07 6.16 3.71
CA PHE A 136 15.27 5.76 5.11
C PHE A 136 15.75 4.30 5.26
N ALA A 137 15.31 3.39 4.39
CA ALA A 137 15.65 1.96 4.49
C ALA A 137 15.79 1.29 3.11
N PRO A 138 16.58 0.21 2.98
CA PRO A 138 16.75 -0.49 1.71
C PRO A 138 15.46 -1.19 1.25
N ILE A 139 15.18 -1.15 -0.05
CA ILE A 139 14.05 -1.83 -0.70
C ILE A 139 14.50 -2.58 -1.95
N VAL A 140 13.98 -3.78 -2.14
CA VAL A 140 14.11 -4.56 -3.37
C VAL A 140 12.76 -4.76 -4.01
N CYS A 141 12.56 -4.11 -5.15
CA CYS A 141 11.39 -4.26 -5.99
C CYS A 141 11.65 -5.34 -7.04
N TYR A 142 10.66 -6.19 -7.33
CA TYR A 142 10.75 -7.12 -8.45
C TYR A 142 9.54 -7.08 -9.37
N GLN A 143 9.79 -7.32 -10.66
CA GLN A 143 8.79 -7.38 -11.71
C GLN A 143 7.99 -8.69 -11.59
N GLY A 144 6.77 -8.60 -11.07
CA GLY A 144 5.88 -9.75 -10.92
C GLY A 144 4.99 -9.99 -12.13
N THR A 145 4.57 -11.24 -12.31
CA THR A 145 3.67 -11.66 -13.39
C THR A 145 2.20 -11.46 -13.01
N MET A 146 1.26 -11.52 -13.97
CA MET A 146 -0.18 -11.51 -13.64
C MET A 146 -0.68 -12.80 -12.96
N ASN A 147 0.17 -13.82 -12.84
CA ASN A 147 -0.13 -15.05 -12.14
C ASN A 147 0.32 -14.95 -10.67
N LEU A 148 -0.66 -14.98 -9.75
CA LEU A 148 -0.41 -14.85 -8.31
C LEU A 148 0.54 -15.94 -7.77
N THR A 149 0.35 -17.19 -8.19
CA THR A 149 1.22 -18.32 -7.79
C THR A 149 2.67 -18.10 -8.24
N ASN A 150 2.90 -17.56 -9.43
CA ASN A 150 4.24 -17.22 -9.88
C ASN A 150 4.82 -16.02 -9.12
N ARG A 151 4.00 -15.01 -8.75
CA ARG A 151 4.49 -13.91 -7.89
C ARG A 151 4.97 -14.40 -6.53
N ILE A 152 4.29 -15.37 -5.93
CA ILE A 152 4.70 -15.99 -4.66
C ILE A 152 6.04 -16.73 -4.85
N LYS A 153 6.20 -17.50 -5.93
CA LYS A 153 7.48 -18.13 -6.26
C LYS A 153 8.61 -17.11 -6.46
N TYR A 154 8.31 -15.96 -7.07
CA TYR A 154 9.29 -14.90 -7.27
C TYR A 154 9.72 -14.28 -5.96
N PHE A 155 8.79 -14.04 -5.02
CA PHE A 155 9.14 -13.62 -3.67
C PHE A 155 10.17 -14.55 -3.04
N HIS A 156 9.91 -15.87 -3.04
CA HIS A 156 10.84 -16.84 -2.47
C HIS A 156 12.23 -16.78 -3.11
N ILE A 157 12.31 -16.62 -4.43
CA ILE A 157 13.60 -16.49 -5.14
C ILE A 157 14.33 -15.20 -4.72
N VAL A 158 13.62 -14.07 -4.65
CA VAL A 158 14.20 -12.77 -4.25
C VAL A 158 14.65 -12.82 -2.79
N ILE A 159 13.86 -13.41 -1.90
CA ILE A 159 14.21 -13.63 -0.49
C ILE A 159 15.52 -14.40 -0.36
N GLU A 160 15.66 -15.53 -1.07
CA GLU A 160 16.87 -16.34 -0.99
C GLU A 160 18.08 -15.62 -1.60
N ASN A 161 17.88 -14.78 -2.60
CA ASN A 161 18.92 -13.88 -3.12
C ASN A 161 19.34 -12.84 -2.07
N GLU A 162 18.38 -12.19 -1.41
CA GLU A 162 18.69 -11.17 -0.40
C GLU A 162 19.46 -11.76 0.79
N LYS A 163 19.07 -12.94 1.28
CA LYS A 163 19.82 -13.66 2.33
C LYS A 163 21.27 -13.93 1.95
N LYS A 164 21.51 -14.33 0.69
CA LYS A 164 22.88 -14.56 0.17
C LYS A 164 23.65 -13.25 0.06
N HIS A 165 22.97 -12.18 -0.39
CA HIS A 165 23.59 -10.89 -0.60
C HIS A 165 24.04 -10.24 0.71
N THR A 166 23.22 -10.29 1.76
CA THR A 166 23.52 -9.67 3.05
C THR A 166 24.51 -10.48 3.89
N GLN A 167 24.86 -11.71 3.47
CA GLN A 167 25.70 -12.66 4.23
C GLN A 167 25.20 -12.90 5.66
N THR A 168 23.93 -12.57 5.96
CA THR A 168 23.36 -12.72 7.29
C THR A 168 22.96 -14.17 7.49
N THR A 169 23.69 -14.87 8.37
CA THR A 169 23.30 -16.19 8.89
C THR A 169 22.19 -16.09 9.94
N THR A 170 21.93 -14.89 10.44
CA THR A 170 20.89 -14.57 11.43
C THR A 170 19.62 -14.07 10.77
N THR A 171 18.52 -14.41 11.42
CA THR A 171 17.10 -14.17 11.14
C THR A 171 16.74 -12.69 11.07
N SER A 172 17.34 -11.94 10.13
CA SER A 172 16.89 -10.59 9.80
C SER A 172 15.39 -10.68 9.52
N GLU A 173 14.60 -9.91 10.27
CA GLU A 173 13.14 -9.95 10.21
C GLU A 173 12.70 -9.92 8.75
N VAL A 174 11.81 -10.83 8.41
CA VAL A 174 11.30 -10.93 7.05
C VAL A 174 10.31 -9.79 6.84
N VAL A 175 10.70 -8.82 6.04
CA VAL A 175 9.83 -7.72 5.65
C VAL A 175 9.42 -7.87 4.20
N LEU A 176 8.14 -8.20 3.99
CA LEU A 176 7.55 -8.34 2.66
C LEU A 176 6.51 -7.26 2.47
N GLY A 177 6.27 -6.89 1.23
CA GLY A 177 5.19 -5.97 0.93
C GLY A 177 4.80 -5.99 -0.52
N GLY A 178 3.75 -5.28 -0.83
CA GLY A 178 3.39 -5.08 -2.21
C GLY A 178 2.18 -4.19 -2.33
N ARG A 179 1.84 -3.89 -3.58
CA ARG A 179 0.62 -3.15 -3.91
C ARG A 179 -0.45 -4.08 -4.47
N SER A 180 -1.69 -4.00 -4.00
CA SER A 180 -2.83 -4.73 -4.58
C SER A 180 -2.60 -6.24 -4.70
N MET A 181 -2.54 -6.80 -5.92
CA MET A 181 -2.17 -8.21 -6.15
C MET A 181 -0.79 -8.57 -5.56
N GLY A 182 0.15 -7.63 -5.56
CA GLY A 182 1.45 -7.79 -4.92
C GLY A 182 1.36 -7.89 -3.40
N ALA A 183 0.48 -7.10 -2.78
CA ALA A 183 0.21 -7.17 -1.34
C ALA A 183 -0.33 -8.55 -0.96
N ARG A 184 -1.27 -9.09 -1.75
CA ARG A 184 -1.79 -10.45 -1.57
C ARG A 184 -0.70 -11.52 -1.72
N ALA A 185 0.18 -11.36 -2.71
CA ALA A 185 1.31 -12.26 -2.89
C ALA A 185 2.26 -12.22 -1.69
N ALA A 186 2.49 -11.06 -1.10
CA ALA A 186 3.33 -10.90 0.10
C ALA A 186 2.74 -11.65 1.30
N VAL A 187 1.43 -11.50 1.57
CA VAL A 187 0.72 -12.22 2.65
C VAL A 187 0.83 -13.73 2.47
N LEU A 188 0.52 -14.24 1.27
CA LEU A 188 0.60 -15.68 0.98
C LEU A 188 2.04 -16.22 1.11
N THR A 189 3.02 -15.46 0.63
CA THR A 189 4.44 -15.83 0.79
C THR A 189 4.81 -15.90 2.27
N ALA A 190 4.36 -14.92 3.07
CA ALA A 190 4.61 -14.90 4.50
C ALA A 190 4.06 -16.15 5.18
N LEU A 191 2.82 -16.52 4.90
CA LEU A 191 2.19 -17.76 5.42
C LEU A 191 2.99 -19.02 5.02
N GLU A 192 3.30 -19.19 3.72
CA GLU A 192 4.06 -20.35 3.23
C GLU A 192 5.46 -20.49 3.87
N ARG A 193 6.08 -19.37 4.25
CA ARG A 193 7.38 -19.37 4.92
C ARG A 193 7.26 -19.76 6.38
N ARG A 194 6.26 -19.23 7.08
CA ARG A 194 6.04 -19.49 8.51
C ARG A 194 5.79 -20.95 8.80
N GLU A 195 5.09 -21.66 7.91
CA GLU A 195 4.87 -23.11 8.02
C GLU A 195 6.17 -23.91 8.07
N LYS A 196 7.28 -23.35 7.56
CA LYS A 196 8.60 -24.00 7.47
C LYS A 196 9.62 -23.46 8.48
N MET A 197 9.26 -22.43 9.25
CA MET A 197 10.14 -21.77 10.22
C MET A 197 9.91 -22.31 11.63
N SER A 198 10.96 -22.29 12.46
CA SER A 198 10.79 -22.55 13.89
C SER A 198 10.07 -21.37 14.57
N GLU A 199 9.41 -21.63 15.72
CA GLU A 199 8.68 -20.58 16.47
C GLU A 199 9.55 -19.37 16.84
N LYS A 200 10.87 -19.55 16.98
CA LYS A 200 11.80 -18.45 17.33
C LYS A 200 12.09 -17.50 16.16
N GLU A 201 11.76 -17.90 14.94
CA GLU A 201 12.08 -17.18 13.69
C GLU A 201 10.85 -16.57 13.03
N LYS A 202 9.72 -16.65 13.74
CA LYS A 202 8.38 -16.31 13.29
C LYS A 202 8.02 -14.85 13.55
N ASN A 203 9.00 -13.96 13.68
CA ASN A 203 8.73 -12.52 13.69
C ASN A 203 8.89 -11.96 12.28
N GLY A 204 7.95 -11.12 11.86
CA GLY A 204 7.95 -10.55 10.52
C GLY A 204 7.04 -9.33 10.40
N ALA A 205 7.25 -8.58 9.33
CA ALA A 205 6.43 -7.40 9.02
C ALA A 205 5.93 -7.43 7.58
N LEU A 206 4.72 -6.89 7.38
CA LEU A 206 4.05 -6.78 6.10
C LEU A 206 3.69 -5.33 5.80
N VAL A 207 4.11 -4.81 4.65
CA VAL A 207 3.69 -3.50 4.13
C VAL A 207 2.71 -3.69 2.98
N LEU A 208 1.42 -3.51 3.25
CA LEU A 208 0.32 -3.81 2.34
C LEU A 208 -0.29 -2.52 1.79
N VAL A 209 0.16 -2.11 0.61
CA VAL A 209 -0.33 -0.91 -0.08
C VAL A 209 -1.56 -1.28 -0.92
N SER A 210 -2.67 -0.56 -0.75
CA SER A 210 -3.94 -0.81 -1.46
C SER A 210 -4.33 -2.29 -1.43
N TYR A 211 -4.36 -2.91 -0.23
CA TYR A 211 -4.73 -4.33 -0.13
C TYR A 211 -6.18 -4.51 -0.58
N PRO A 212 -6.48 -5.35 -1.58
CA PRO A 212 -7.83 -5.39 -2.13
C PRO A 212 -8.64 -6.45 -1.39
N LEU A 213 -9.50 -6.05 -0.45
CA LEU A 213 -10.50 -6.90 0.23
C LEU A 213 -11.63 -7.31 -0.72
N MET A 214 -11.99 -6.43 -1.66
CA MET A 214 -12.97 -6.67 -2.71
C MET A 214 -12.28 -7.06 -4.03
N ALA A 215 -12.97 -7.87 -4.83
CA ALA A 215 -12.58 -8.26 -6.17
C ALA A 215 -13.23 -7.39 -7.25
N GLY A 216 -12.70 -7.50 -8.47
CA GLY A 216 -13.09 -6.68 -9.61
C GLY A 216 -12.43 -5.30 -9.60
N THR A 217 -12.38 -4.65 -10.77
CA THR A 217 -11.78 -3.31 -10.93
C THR A 217 -12.56 -2.20 -10.25
N LYS A 218 -13.81 -2.47 -9.85
CA LYS A 218 -14.69 -1.53 -9.14
C LYS A 218 -15.09 -2.00 -7.74
N GLY A 219 -14.45 -3.05 -7.20
CA GLY A 219 -14.81 -3.58 -5.89
C GLY A 219 -16.21 -4.21 -5.84
N GLU A 220 -16.59 -4.94 -6.87
CA GLU A 220 -17.97 -5.40 -7.08
C GLU A 220 -18.35 -6.61 -6.21
N LYS A 221 -17.37 -7.35 -5.68
CA LYS A 221 -17.61 -8.60 -4.94
C LYS A 221 -16.65 -8.78 -3.77
N ARG A 222 -17.18 -8.99 -2.56
CA ARG A 222 -16.40 -9.43 -1.38
C ARG A 222 -15.91 -10.86 -1.59
N GLU A 223 -14.63 -11.12 -1.32
CA GLU A 223 -14.07 -12.48 -1.40
C GLU A 223 -13.42 -12.91 -0.07
N GLU A 224 -14.27 -13.08 0.95
CA GLU A 224 -13.85 -13.43 2.31
C GLU A 224 -12.92 -14.66 2.34
N GLU A 225 -13.30 -15.75 1.66
CA GLU A 225 -12.55 -17.02 1.66
C GLU A 225 -11.13 -16.93 1.08
N ARG A 226 -10.80 -15.87 0.31
CA ARG A 226 -9.52 -15.76 -0.43
C ARG A 226 -8.69 -14.54 -0.09
N ARG A 227 -9.31 -13.45 0.38
CA ARG A 227 -8.64 -12.17 0.65
C ARG A 227 -8.63 -11.85 2.13
N GLU A 228 -9.72 -12.10 2.83
CA GLU A 228 -9.80 -11.90 4.28
C GLU A 228 -9.20 -13.09 5.02
N LYS A 229 -9.49 -14.32 4.58
CA LYS A 229 -8.98 -15.53 5.22
C LYS A 229 -7.46 -15.50 5.38
N ILE A 230 -6.72 -15.10 4.34
CA ILE A 230 -5.26 -15.06 4.40
C ILE A 230 -4.72 -13.99 5.35
N LEU A 231 -5.50 -12.95 5.68
CA LEU A 231 -5.18 -12.00 6.73
C LEU A 231 -5.52 -12.56 8.11
N LYS A 232 -6.66 -13.26 8.25
CA LYS A 232 -7.07 -13.97 9.48
C LYS A 232 -6.09 -15.07 9.88
N ASP A 233 -5.46 -15.71 8.90
CA ASP A 233 -4.48 -16.78 9.11
C ASP A 233 -3.12 -16.24 9.62
N LEU A 234 -2.86 -14.93 9.56
CA LEU A 234 -1.65 -14.32 10.15
C LEU A 234 -1.74 -14.31 11.68
N ASP A 235 -0.73 -14.83 12.35
CA ASP A 235 -0.65 -14.91 13.82
C ASP A 235 0.01 -13.67 14.46
N GLU A 236 0.09 -13.67 15.79
CA GLU A 236 0.62 -12.57 16.62
C GLU A 236 2.10 -12.23 16.38
N GLY A 237 2.87 -13.12 15.74
CA GLY A 237 4.26 -12.86 15.35
C GLY A 237 4.39 -12.00 14.09
N MET A 238 3.29 -11.52 13.52
CA MET A 238 3.30 -10.64 12.34
C MET A 238 2.77 -9.26 12.68
N ASP A 239 3.49 -8.25 12.18
CA ASP A 239 3.06 -6.86 12.15
C ASP A 239 2.63 -6.48 10.74
N VAL A 240 1.47 -5.83 10.61
CA VAL A 240 0.89 -5.50 9.30
C VAL A 240 0.63 -4.00 9.23
N LEU A 241 1.29 -3.31 8.30
CA LEU A 241 0.96 -1.94 7.93
C LEU A 241 0.07 -1.94 6.69
N PHE A 242 -1.15 -1.43 6.82
CA PHE A 242 -2.01 -1.09 5.70
C PHE A 242 -1.78 0.36 5.30
N ILE A 243 -1.53 0.59 4.01
CA ILE A 243 -1.56 1.94 3.42
C ILE A 243 -2.69 1.94 2.40
N VAL A 244 -3.74 2.70 2.66
CA VAL A 244 -5.00 2.62 1.92
C VAL A 244 -5.52 4.01 1.63
N GLY A 245 -6.13 4.19 0.46
CA GLY A 245 -6.84 5.42 0.14
C GLY A 245 -8.29 5.33 0.61
N ASP A 246 -8.85 6.39 1.16
CA ASP A 246 -10.25 6.41 1.61
C ASP A 246 -11.27 6.30 0.44
N ALA A 247 -10.83 6.58 -0.80
CA ALA A 247 -11.58 6.40 -2.04
C ALA A 247 -11.27 5.07 -2.74
N ASP A 248 -10.56 4.13 -2.07
CA ASP A 248 -10.27 2.80 -2.61
C ASP A 248 -11.51 1.88 -2.55
N ALA A 249 -12.22 1.78 -3.67
CA ALA A 249 -13.38 0.89 -3.82
C ALA A 249 -13.02 -0.61 -3.61
N GLN A 250 -11.76 -1.00 -3.75
CA GLN A 250 -11.33 -2.38 -3.51
C GLN A 250 -11.00 -2.66 -2.05
N CYS A 251 -10.90 -1.64 -1.20
CA CYS A 251 -10.67 -1.77 0.24
C CYS A 251 -11.52 -0.75 1.02
N PRO A 252 -12.85 -0.94 1.11
CA PRO A 252 -13.70 -0.05 1.89
C PRO A 252 -13.23 0.04 3.34
N MET A 253 -13.14 1.26 3.89
CA MET A 253 -12.58 1.51 5.22
C MET A 253 -13.30 0.75 6.34
N GLU A 254 -14.62 0.65 6.28
CA GLU A 254 -15.42 -0.13 7.25
C GLU A 254 -15.03 -1.62 7.25
N MET A 255 -14.80 -2.20 6.07
CA MET A 255 -14.37 -3.60 5.95
C MET A 255 -12.93 -3.80 6.42
N LEU A 256 -12.05 -2.82 6.17
CA LEU A 256 -10.69 -2.88 6.69
C LEU A 256 -10.70 -2.82 8.22
N GLU A 257 -11.52 -1.97 8.81
CA GLU A 257 -11.64 -1.87 10.26
C GLU A 257 -12.24 -3.14 10.89
N GLU A 258 -13.31 -3.69 10.31
CA GLU A 258 -13.85 -5.01 10.69
C GLU A 258 -12.73 -6.08 10.64
N MET A 259 -11.95 -6.06 9.56
CA MET A 259 -10.89 -7.04 9.37
C MET A 259 -9.78 -6.90 10.41
N ARG A 260 -9.29 -5.68 10.65
CA ARG A 260 -8.28 -5.41 11.68
C ARG A 260 -8.74 -5.85 13.06
N GLY A 261 -10.02 -5.69 13.38
CA GLY A 261 -10.61 -6.11 14.66
C GLY A 261 -10.64 -7.63 14.90
N VAL A 262 -10.53 -8.45 13.85
CA VAL A 262 -10.54 -9.92 13.97
C VAL A 262 -9.21 -10.59 13.56
N MET A 263 -8.22 -9.82 13.10
CA MET A 263 -6.87 -10.31 12.84
C MET A 263 -6.16 -10.65 14.15
N ARG A 264 -5.36 -11.72 14.16
CA ARG A 264 -4.45 -12.03 15.28
C ARG A 264 -3.14 -11.27 15.18
N ALA A 265 -2.65 -11.06 13.96
CA ALA A 265 -1.53 -10.17 13.69
C ALA A 265 -1.83 -8.73 14.13
N ARG A 266 -0.83 -8.04 14.68
CA ARG A 266 -0.96 -6.62 15.01
C ARG A 266 -1.06 -5.82 13.71
N SER A 267 -1.95 -4.82 13.68
CA SER A 267 -2.19 -4.03 12.48
C SER A 267 -2.17 -2.53 12.71
N TRP A 268 -1.52 -1.83 11.77
CA TRP A 268 -1.46 -0.38 11.64
C TRP A 268 -2.16 0.04 10.35
N VAL A 269 -2.73 1.24 10.32
CA VAL A 269 -3.29 1.82 9.11
C VAL A 269 -2.79 3.26 8.92
N CYS A 270 -2.36 3.56 7.71
CA CYS A 270 -2.15 4.92 7.21
C CYS A 270 -3.18 5.17 6.11
N VAL A 271 -4.14 6.04 6.38
CA VAL A 271 -5.19 6.43 5.43
C VAL A 271 -4.71 7.61 4.61
N VAL A 272 -4.83 7.51 3.29
CA VAL A 272 -4.47 8.57 2.35
C VAL A 272 -5.76 9.19 1.81
N GLU A 273 -6.08 10.39 2.26
CA GLU A 273 -7.32 11.08 1.92
C GLU A 273 -7.39 11.41 0.42
N GLY A 274 -8.51 11.07 -0.20
CA GLY A 274 -8.79 11.28 -1.62
C GLY A 274 -8.07 10.32 -2.58
N ALA A 275 -7.28 9.36 -2.08
CA ALA A 275 -6.57 8.40 -2.93
C ALA A 275 -7.45 7.21 -3.33
N ASP A 276 -7.36 6.82 -4.59
CA ASP A 276 -8.00 5.61 -5.12
C ASP A 276 -7.11 4.36 -4.96
N HIS A 277 -7.58 3.21 -5.47
CA HIS A 277 -6.81 1.95 -5.44
C HIS A 277 -5.44 2.03 -6.14
N GLY A 278 -5.27 2.97 -7.07
CA GLY A 278 -4.05 3.30 -7.78
C GLY A 278 -3.05 4.11 -6.97
N MET A 279 -3.44 4.61 -5.79
CA MET A 279 -2.82 5.77 -5.14
C MET A 279 -2.83 6.99 -6.07
N GLY A 280 -3.86 7.08 -6.92
CA GLY A 280 -4.17 8.26 -7.72
C GLY A 280 -5.07 9.19 -6.92
N MET A 281 -4.78 10.49 -7.00
CA MET A 281 -5.58 11.54 -6.38
C MET A 281 -5.46 12.84 -7.18
N LYS A 282 -6.33 13.81 -6.91
CA LYS A 282 -6.29 15.13 -7.52
C LYS A 282 -5.79 16.17 -6.51
N PRO A 283 -4.94 17.12 -6.92
CA PRO A 283 -4.28 17.22 -8.24
C PRO A 283 -3.21 16.14 -8.47
N ASN A 284 -2.83 15.86 -9.72
CA ASN A 284 -1.86 14.80 -10.03
C ASN A 284 -0.50 14.98 -9.35
N LYS A 285 -0.05 16.23 -9.14
CA LYS A 285 1.19 16.53 -8.40
C LYS A 285 1.13 15.96 -6.98
N ALA A 286 -0.01 16.12 -6.29
CA ALA A 286 -0.24 15.56 -4.96
C ALA A 286 0.00 14.04 -4.95
N ALA A 287 -0.40 13.33 -6.01
CA ALA A 287 -0.24 11.89 -6.07
C ALA A 287 1.23 11.45 -6.06
N GLU A 288 2.15 12.16 -6.71
CA GLU A 288 3.59 11.81 -6.69
C GLU A 288 4.17 11.98 -5.28
N ASP A 289 3.99 13.18 -4.71
CA ASP A 289 4.52 13.50 -3.38
C ASP A 289 3.91 12.57 -2.32
N MET A 290 2.61 12.27 -2.42
CA MET A 290 1.91 11.36 -1.50
C MET A 290 2.43 9.92 -1.61
N ARG A 291 2.69 9.44 -2.83
CA ARG A 291 3.28 8.11 -3.04
C ARG A 291 4.69 8.01 -2.48
N ARG A 292 5.50 9.07 -2.55
CA ARG A 292 6.79 9.12 -1.86
C ARG A 292 6.60 9.12 -0.35
N LYS A 293 5.74 9.99 0.16
CA LYS A 293 5.53 10.17 1.60
C LYS A 293 5.03 8.89 2.28
N THR A 294 4.15 8.14 1.63
CA THR A 294 3.71 6.82 2.12
C THR A 294 4.84 5.80 2.17
N GLY A 295 5.78 5.84 1.22
CA GLY A 295 7.04 5.08 1.28
C GLY A 295 7.89 5.45 2.49
N GLU A 296 8.08 6.75 2.75
CA GLU A 296 8.83 7.24 3.91
C GLU A 296 8.21 6.76 5.22
N VAL A 297 6.88 6.88 5.36
CA VAL A 297 6.18 6.44 6.57
C VAL A 297 6.26 4.94 6.76
N ALA A 298 6.19 4.15 5.69
CA ALA A 298 6.42 2.70 5.79
C ALA A 298 7.83 2.36 6.28
N ALA A 299 8.85 3.07 5.80
CA ALA A 299 10.24 2.85 6.24
C ALA A 299 10.43 3.23 7.72
N ARG A 300 9.90 4.37 8.15
CA ARG A 300 9.94 4.81 9.55
C ARG A 300 9.15 3.88 10.48
N TRP A 301 7.99 3.40 10.03
CA TRP A 301 7.22 2.40 10.77
C TRP A 301 8.01 1.11 11.01
N LEU A 302 8.87 0.70 10.08
CA LEU A 302 9.73 -0.47 10.30
C LEU A 302 10.86 -0.23 11.31
N GLU A 303 11.32 1.01 11.44
CA GLU A 303 12.30 1.42 12.44
C GLU A 303 11.69 1.47 13.84
N GLU A 304 10.48 2.01 13.96
CA GLU A 304 9.75 2.11 15.22
C GLU A 304 8.25 1.83 15.03
N ARG A 305 7.78 0.74 15.65
CA ARG A 305 6.36 0.35 15.68
C ARG A 305 5.76 0.75 17.01
N HIS A 306 4.93 1.78 17.02
CA HIS A 306 4.24 2.19 18.24
C HIS A 306 3.12 1.20 18.59
N ASP A 307 3.20 0.58 19.77
CA ASP A 307 2.24 -0.44 20.20
C ASP A 307 0.82 0.09 20.40
N GLU A 308 0.69 1.33 20.87
CA GLU A 308 -0.61 1.94 21.20
C GLU A 308 -1.13 2.88 20.10
N ALA A 309 -0.24 3.38 19.24
CA ALA A 309 -0.56 4.35 18.20
C ALA A 309 -0.52 3.69 16.83
N ARG A 310 -1.69 3.26 16.34
CA ARG A 310 -1.82 2.36 15.18
C ARG A 310 -2.54 2.96 13.99
N ASP A 311 -3.05 4.19 14.12
CA ASP A 311 -3.81 4.85 13.09
C ASP A 311 -3.12 6.16 12.71
N SER A 312 -3.07 6.47 11.43
CA SER A 312 -2.58 7.74 10.95
C SER A 312 -3.29 8.14 9.66
N THR A 313 -3.31 9.43 9.37
CA THR A 313 -3.89 9.98 8.15
C THR A 313 -2.88 10.88 7.44
N MET A 314 -2.98 10.90 6.11
CA MET A 314 -2.26 11.81 5.23
C MET A 314 -3.26 12.50 4.33
N SER A 315 -3.17 13.81 4.24
CA SER A 315 -3.98 14.62 3.34
C SER A 315 -3.13 15.61 2.57
N TRP A 316 -3.65 16.04 1.42
CA TRP A 316 -3.01 17.09 0.63
C TRP A 316 -3.66 18.42 0.98
N ASP A 317 -2.88 19.37 1.47
CA ASP A 317 -3.35 20.74 1.65
C ASP A 317 -3.26 21.47 0.31
N GLY A 318 -4.42 21.79 -0.27
CA GLY A 318 -4.54 22.47 -1.55
C GLY A 318 -4.03 23.92 -1.52
N GLU A 319 -3.99 24.57 -0.36
CA GLU A 319 -3.56 25.97 -0.21
C GLU A 319 -2.04 26.07 -0.13
N SER A 320 -1.41 25.29 0.74
CA SER A 320 0.06 25.25 0.87
C SER A 320 0.73 24.43 -0.24
N GLY A 321 0.02 23.46 -0.83
CA GLY A 321 0.60 22.50 -1.75
C GLY A 321 1.54 21.52 -1.05
N GLU A 322 1.29 21.23 0.24
CA GLU A 322 2.08 20.34 1.07
C GLU A 322 1.24 19.15 1.57
N ILE A 323 1.93 18.13 2.08
CA ILE A 323 1.30 16.97 2.70
C ILE A 323 1.16 17.24 4.19
N VAL A 324 -0.05 17.10 4.71
CA VAL A 324 -0.32 17.10 6.15
C VAL A 324 -0.35 15.65 6.61
N TYR A 325 0.55 15.28 7.53
CA TYR A 325 0.60 13.96 8.15
C TYR A 325 0.26 14.06 9.62
N SER A 326 -0.70 13.25 10.08
CA SER A 326 -1.22 13.31 11.45
C SER A 326 -0.26 12.77 12.51
N GLY A 327 0.82 12.09 12.11
CA GLY A 327 1.55 11.19 12.99
C GLY A 327 0.76 9.93 13.35
N TRP A 328 1.39 9.01 14.06
CA TRP A 328 0.71 7.85 14.64
C TRP A 328 -0.13 8.27 15.84
N GLN A 329 -1.41 7.94 15.81
CA GLN A 329 -2.39 8.27 16.83
C GLN A 329 -2.90 7.00 17.51
N ARG A 330 -3.28 7.14 18.79
CA ARG A 330 -3.94 6.06 19.53
C ARG A 330 -5.27 5.73 18.86
N THR A 331 -5.54 4.44 18.73
CA THR A 331 -6.82 3.96 18.21
C THR A 331 -7.92 4.41 19.16
N CYS A 332 -8.72 5.38 18.72
CA CYS A 332 -9.92 5.81 19.42
C CYS A 332 -10.95 4.67 19.35
N SER A 333 -10.80 3.66 20.21
CA SER A 333 -11.82 2.62 20.37
C SER A 333 -13.05 3.22 21.06
N GLY A 334 -13.95 3.78 20.25
CA GLY A 334 -15.26 4.24 20.66
C GLY A 334 -16.18 3.06 20.98
N GLU A 335 -16.54 2.94 22.26
CA GLU A 335 -17.62 2.16 22.88
C GLU A 335 -17.64 0.63 22.67
N GLN A 336 -17.25 -0.09 23.73
CA GLN A 336 -17.78 -1.43 23.95
C GLN A 336 -19.32 -1.41 23.96
N PRO A 337 -20.01 -2.36 23.29
CA PRO A 337 -21.43 -2.52 23.46
C PRO A 337 -21.70 -2.87 24.93
N LYS A 338 -22.39 -1.97 25.64
CA LYS A 338 -22.85 -2.18 27.01
C LYS A 338 -23.61 -3.51 27.06
N GLY A 339 -22.99 -4.53 27.64
CA GLY A 339 -23.61 -5.80 27.92
C GLY A 339 -24.91 -5.59 28.71
N LYS A 340 -26.05 -5.91 28.09
CA LYS A 340 -27.31 -6.06 28.83
C LYS A 340 -27.30 -7.43 29.49
N LYS A 341 -27.19 -7.36 30.82
CA LYS A 341 -27.35 -8.39 31.85
C LYS A 341 -28.33 -9.51 31.46
N GLN A 342 -27.84 -10.75 31.45
CA GLN A 342 -28.70 -11.92 31.66
C GLN A 342 -29.22 -11.89 33.11
N LYS A 343 -30.54 -11.93 33.26
CA LYS A 343 -31.18 -12.22 34.55
C LYS A 343 -31.06 -13.73 34.80
N LEU A 344 -30.63 -14.07 36.02
CA LEU A 344 -30.78 -15.38 36.65
C LEU A 344 -32.24 -15.79 36.73
#